data_AF-A0A1Y3WIX9-F1
#
_entry.id   AF-A0A1Y3WIX9-F1
#
_cell.length_a   1.000
_cell.length_b   1.000
_cell.length_c   1.000
_cell.angle_alpha   90.00
_cell.angle_beta   90.00
_cell.angle_gamma   90.00
#
_symmetry.space_group_name_H-M   'P 1'
#
loop_
_entity.id
_entity.type
_entity.pdbx_description
1 polymer ?
#
loop_
_entity_poly.entity_id
_entity_poly.type
_entity_poly.pdbx_seq_one_letter_code
_entity_poly.pdbx_strand_id
1 'polypeptide(L)' 'MMMFNVEEQNILAVLHAETREATIADIRMVLDNIDDLELEEVCRHTLNKLMKISDEEYAALDLEVDEGFAYEE' A
#
# COMPACT_ATOMS: atom_id res chain seq x y z
N MET A 1 -1.31 -7.60 -14.46
CA MET A 1 -0.44 -7.75 -13.27
C MET A 1 0.50 -6.57 -13.14
N MET A 2 0.02 -5.51 -12.48
CA MET A 2 0.86 -4.41 -12.01
C MET A 2 1.76 -4.93 -10.88
N MET A 3 3.07 -4.67 -10.93
CA MET A 3 4.00 -5.09 -9.87
C MET A 3 4.24 -3.94 -8.88
N PHE A 4 4.07 -4.24 -7.60
CA PHE A 4 4.42 -3.36 -6.50
C PHE A 4 5.86 -3.63 -6.05
N ASN A 5 6.59 -2.59 -5.65
CA ASN A 5 7.92 -2.75 -5.06
C ASN A 5 7.80 -3.01 -3.54
N VAL A 6 8.93 -3.26 -2.87
CA VAL A 6 8.95 -3.58 -1.42
C VAL A 6 8.34 -2.46 -0.57
N GLU A 7 8.66 -1.19 -0.85
CA GLU A 7 8.14 -0.06 -0.07
C GLU A 7 6.62 0.10 -0.25
N GLU A 8 6.13 0.00 -1.47
CA GLU A 8 4.70 0.04 -1.77
C GLU A 8 3.95 -1.15 -1.17
N GLN A 9 4.55 -2.35 -1.20
CA GLN A 9 4.01 -3.53 -0.55
C GLN A 9 3.93 -3.35 0.96
N ASN A 10 4.92 -2.70 1.58
CA ASN A 10 4.89 -2.36 3.00
C ASN A 10 3.75 -1.37 3.31
N ILE A 11 3.55 -0.34 2.48
CA ILE A 11 2.41 0.58 2.63
C ILE A 11 1.09 -0.17 2.50
N LEU A 12 0.97 -1.03 1.49
CA LEU A 12 -0.23 -1.84 1.29
C LEU A 12 -0.45 -2.78 2.46
N ALA A 13 0.56 -3.45 3.00
CA ALA A 13 0.42 -4.34 4.16
C ALA A 13 -0.12 -3.59 5.40
N VAL A 14 0.27 -2.33 5.59
CA VAL A 14 -0.21 -1.48 6.69
C VAL A 14 -1.62 -0.92 6.45
N LEU A 15 -1.94 -0.54 5.22
CA LEU A 15 -3.19 0.14 4.84
C LEU A 15 -4.19 -0.77 4.11
N HIS A 16 -3.93 -2.07 4.05
CA HIS A 16 -4.80 -3.03 3.38
C HIS A 16 -6.17 -3.04 4.04
N ALA A 17 -7.20 -3.00 3.22
CA ALA A 17 -8.59 -2.99 3.65
C ALA A 17 -9.36 -4.04 2.85
N GLU A 18 -10.61 -4.30 3.25
CA GLU A 18 -11.46 -5.30 2.58
C GLU A 18 -11.66 -5.01 1.08
N THR A 19 -11.60 -3.73 0.68
CA THR A 19 -11.79 -3.31 -0.71
C THR A 19 -10.70 -2.38 -1.20
N ARG A 20 -10.46 -2.41 -2.51
CA ARG A 20 -9.52 -1.49 -3.19
C ARG A 20 -9.89 -0.03 -2.95
N GLU A 21 -11.19 0.30 -3.00
CA GLU A 21 -11.71 1.64 -2.73
C GLU A 21 -11.42 2.10 -1.30
N ALA A 22 -11.52 1.20 -0.31
CA ALA A 22 -11.23 1.52 1.08
C ALA A 22 -9.73 1.82 1.26
N THR A 23 -8.83 0.98 0.75
CA THR A 23 -7.38 1.26 0.79
C THR A 23 -7.02 2.55 0.05
N ILE A 24 -7.69 2.86 -1.07
CA ILE A 24 -7.52 4.14 -1.77
C ILE A 24 -7.92 5.33 -0.88
N ALA A 25 -9.02 5.21 -0.13
CA ALA A 25 -9.45 6.24 0.80
C ALA A 25 -8.46 6.41 1.96
N ASP A 26 -7.96 5.32 2.52
CA ASP A 26 -6.98 5.34 3.61
C ASP A 26 -5.65 5.97 3.17
N ILE A 27 -5.14 5.64 1.98
CA ILE A 27 -3.91 6.27 1.44
C ILE A 27 -4.11 7.77 1.22
N ARG A 28 -5.30 8.21 0.75
CA ARG A 28 -5.59 9.64 0.61
C ARG A 28 -5.59 10.36 1.96
N MET A 29 -6.16 9.74 2.98
CA MET A 29 -6.13 10.28 4.34
C MET A 29 -4.69 10.40 4.87
N VAL A 30 -3.83 9.42 4.60
CA VAL A 30 -2.41 9.50 4.95
C VAL A 30 -1.72 10.65 4.21
N LEU A 31 -1.93 10.77 2.90
CA LEU A 31 -1.36 11.86 2.08
C LEU A 31 -1.76 13.26 2.56
N ASP A 32 -2.95 13.43 3.13
CA ASP A 32 -3.41 14.71 3.68
C ASP A 32 -2.73 15.08 5.01
N ASN A 33 -2.10 14.13 5.70
CA ASN A 33 -1.57 14.30 7.06
C ASN A 33 -0.06 14.00 7.18
N ILE A 34 0.61 13.68 6.08
CA ILE A 34 2.01 13.28 6.07
C ILE A 34 2.93 14.46 5.75
N ASP A 35 3.96 14.66 6.57
CA ASP A 35 5.00 15.68 6.37
C ASP A 35 6.31 15.11 5.79
N ASP A 36 6.44 13.78 5.76
CA ASP A 36 7.60 13.08 5.21
C ASP A 36 7.47 12.96 3.69
N LEU A 37 8.31 13.69 2.96
CA LEU A 37 8.26 13.80 1.50
C LEU A 37 8.60 12.47 0.78
N GLU A 38 9.48 11.66 1.36
CA GLU A 38 9.87 10.37 0.77
C GLU A 38 8.69 9.40 0.89
N LEU A 39 8.12 9.31 2.09
CA LEU A 39 6.95 8.48 2.34
C LEU A 39 5.70 8.99 1.60
N GLU A 40 5.55 10.31 1.42
CA GLU A 40 4.53 10.92 0.56
C GLU A 40 4.65 10.43 -0.89
N GLU A 41 5.87 10.41 -1.45
CA GLU A 41 6.12 9.95 -2.82
C GLU A 41 5.74 8.48 -3.00
N VAL A 42 6.13 7.62 -2.05
CA VAL A 42 5.76 6.19 -2.04
C VAL A 42 4.23 6.03 -1.98
N CYS A 43 3.54 6.78 -1.10
CA CYS A 43 2.08 6.76 -1.01
C CYS A 43 1.40 7.19 -2.31
N ARG A 44 1.89 8.26 -2.96
CA ARG A 44 1.37 8.75 -4.25
C ARG A 44 1.55 7.72 -5.36
N HIS A 45 2.71 7.07 -5.42
CA HIS A 45 2.98 6.06 -6.44
C HIS A 45 2.12 4.80 -6.23
N THR A 46 1.99 4.36 -4.98
CA THR A 46 1.09 3.25 -4.57
C THR A 46 -0.36 3.55 -4.96
N LEU A 47 -0.85 4.75 -4.61
CA LEU A 47 -2.19 5.21 -4.98
C LEU A 47 -2.42 5.18 -6.50
N ASN A 48 -1.44 5.65 -7.28
CA ASN A 48 -1.55 5.67 -8.74
C ASN A 48 -1.70 4.26 -9.32
N LYS A 49 -0.96 3.28 -8.78
CA LYS A 49 -1.07 1.88 -9.18
C LYS A 49 -2.40 1.26 -8.76
N LEU A 50 -2.88 1.52 -7.54
CA LEU A 50 -4.19 1.05 -7.07
C LEU A 50 -5.36 1.58 -7.91
N MET A 51 -5.25 2.80 -8.42
CA MET A 51 -6.25 3.38 -9.32
C MET A 51 -6.26 2.73 -10.72
N LYS A 52 -5.22 1.97 -11.09
CA LYS A 52 -5.05 1.35 -12.40
C LYS A 52 -5.36 -0.15 -12.44
N ILE A 53 -5.35 -0.83 -11.28
CA ILE A 53 -5.68 -2.25 -11.18
C ILE A 53 -7.17 -2.46 -10.92
N SER A 54 -7.69 -3.62 -11.31
CA SER A 54 -9.07 -4.02 -10.98
C SER A 54 -9.20 -4.53 -9.54
N ASP A 55 -10.44 -4.69 -9.08
CA ASP A 55 -10.73 -5.30 -7.78
C ASP A 55 -10.28 -6.77 -7.72
N GLU A 56 -10.33 -7.47 -8.86
CA GLU A 56 -9.82 -8.85 -9.00
C GLU A 56 -8.29 -8.90 -8.86
N GLU A 57 -7.58 -7.97 -9.50
CA GLU A 57 -6.12 -7.85 -9.36
C GLU A 57 -5.73 -7.43 -7.94
N TYR A 58 -6.52 -6.58 -7.28
CA TYR A 58 -6.32 -6.18 -5.89
C TYR A 58 -6.55 -7.34 -4.92
N ALA A 59 -7.62 -8.12 -5.08
CA ALA A 59 -7.90 -9.28 -4.25
C ALA A 59 -6.86 -10.40 -4.40
N ALA A 60 -6.13 -10.41 -5.52
CA ALA A 60 -5.03 -11.32 -5.79
C ALA A 60 -3.67 -10.82 -5.28
N LEU A 61 -3.61 -9.66 -4.60
CA LEU A 61 -2.38 -9.17 -4.00
C LEU A 61 -1.92 -10.10 -2.89
N ASP A 62 -0.71 -10.62 -3.06
CA ASP A 62 -0.02 -11.37 -2.04
C ASP A 62 0.80 -10.40 -1.18
N LEU A 63 0.23 -10.02 -0.04
CA LEU A 63 0.81 -9.07 0.91
C LEU A 63 1.38 -9.82 2.13
N GLU A 64 2.04 -10.97 1.90
CA GLU A 64 2.79 -11.66 2.95
C GLU A 64 3.72 -10.67 3.64
N VAL A 65 3.47 -10.48 4.94
CA VAL A 65 4.38 -9.74 5.82
C VAL A 65 5.62 -10.61 5.94
N ASP A 66 6.78 -10.07 5.58
CA ASP A 66 8.05 -10.76 5.78
C ASP A 66 8.24 -10.99 7.29
N GLU A 67 7.92 -12.19 7.77
CA GLU A 67 8.08 -12.63 9.16
C GLU A 67 9.56 -12.60 9.61
N GLY A 68 10.50 -12.30 8.69
CA GLY A 68 11.94 -12.20 8.94
C GLY A 68 12.39 -11.00 9.80
N PHE A 69 11.50 -10.06 10.12
CA PHE A 69 11.78 -8.98 11.09
C PHE A 69 10.96 -9.15 12.37
N ALA A 70 10.99 -10.35 12.97
CA ALA A 70 10.76 -10.46 14.40
C ALA A 70 11.75 -9.49 15.08
N TYR A 71 11.25 -8.36 15.57
CA TYR A 71 12.02 -7.50 16.46
C TYR A 71 12.43 -8.38 17.64
N GLU A 72 13.69 -8.83 17.67
CA GLU A 72 14.25 -9.43 18.87
C GLU A 72 14.13 -8.36 19.97
N GLU A 73 13.32 -8.68 20.98
CA GLU A 73 13.05 -7.87 22.17
C GLU A 73 14.32 -7.58 22.98
#